data_AF-A0A3D1N849-F1
#
_entry.id   AF-A0A3D1N849-F1
#
_cell.length_a   1.000
_cell.length_b   1.000
_cell.length_c   1.000
_cell.angle_alpha   90.00
_cell.angle_beta   90.00
_cell.angle_gamma   90.00
#
_symmetry.space_group_name_H-M   'P 1'
#
loop_
_entity.id
_entity.type
_entity.pdbx_description
1 polymer ?
#
loop_
_entity_poly.entity_id
_entity_poly.type
_entity_poly.pdbx_seq_one_letter_code
_entity_poly.pdbx_strand_id
1 'polypeptide(L)'
;MTNPLKNKSWFKLLSNKYILVLVFFTAWMLFLDNYSYFDHRFLDKQIDELEDNKTYYQEEIKNDKRHIKELKNIEYVEKYAREKYYMKKDSEDIYIIEFEGDSAIKTK
;
A
#
# COMPACT_ATOMS: atom_id res chain seq x y z
N MET A 1 -11.01 58.79 -28.65
CA MET A 1 -10.14 57.81 -29.33
C MET A 1 -10.90 56.48 -29.40
N THR A 2 -11.41 56.10 -30.58
CA THR A 2 -12.18 54.87 -30.76
C THR A 2 -11.23 53.68 -30.78
N ASN A 3 -11.44 52.73 -29.87
CA ASN A 3 -10.55 51.59 -29.70
C ASN A 3 -10.73 50.61 -30.90
N PRO A 4 -9.70 50.34 -31.72
CA PRO A 4 -9.82 49.63 -32.99
C PRO A 4 -10.24 48.15 -32.86
N LEU A 5 -10.29 47.62 -31.64
CA LEU A 5 -10.64 46.22 -31.35
C LEU A 5 -12.15 45.96 -31.30
N LYS A 6 -12.98 47.02 -31.26
CA LYS A 6 -14.44 46.91 -31.04
C LYS A 6 -15.24 46.43 -32.27
N ASN A 7 -14.60 46.34 -33.45
CA ASN A 7 -15.28 45.99 -34.71
C ASN A 7 -15.20 44.48 -35.07
N LYS A 8 -14.49 43.65 -34.29
CA LYS A 8 -14.43 42.22 -34.58
C LYS A 8 -15.52 41.45 -33.84
N SER A 9 -16.17 40.52 -34.52
CA SER A 9 -17.32 39.74 -34.00
C SER A 9 -16.99 39.00 -32.69
N TRP A 10 -15.75 38.53 -32.53
CA TRP A 10 -15.28 37.88 -31.30
C TRP A 10 -15.22 38.81 -30.08
N PHE A 11 -15.09 40.13 -30.26
CA PHE A 11 -15.08 41.10 -29.16
C PHE A 11 -16.48 41.30 -28.57
N LYS A 12 -17.54 41.18 -29.39
CA LYS A 12 -18.93 41.19 -28.91
C LYS A 12 -19.26 39.93 -28.10
N LEU A 13 -18.68 38.78 -28.49
CA LEU A 13 -18.81 37.53 -27.74
C LEU A 13 -18.05 37.62 -26.39
N LEU A 14 -16.82 38.15 -26.39
CA LEU A 14 -16.04 38.33 -25.15
C LEU A 14 -16.62 39.39 -24.21
N SER A 15 -17.28 40.42 -24.73
CA SER A 15 -17.88 41.50 -23.94
C SER A 15 -19.23 41.12 -23.31
N ASN A 16 -19.76 39.93 -23.59
CA ASN A 16 -20.99 39.46 -22.98
C ASN A 16 -20.72 38.92 -21.57
N LYS A 17 -21.35 39.54 -20.55
CA LYS A 17 -21.17 39.15 -19.14
C LYS A 17 -21.44 37.66 -18.89
N TYR A 18 -22.39 37.06 -19.63
CA TYR A 18 -22.74 35.65 -19.49
C TYR A 18 -21.61 34.72 -19.98
N ILE A 19 -20.91 35.11 -21.06
CA ILE A 19 -19.79 34.35 -21.59
C ILE A 19 -18.58 34.46 -20.66
N LEU A 20 -18.32 35.65 -20.09
CA LEU A 20 -17.25 35.81 -19.10
C LEU A 20 -17.48 34.98 -17.84
N VAL A 21 -18.71 34.97 -17.32
CA VAL A 21 -19.06 34.13 -16.15
C VAL A 21 -18.95 32.65 -16.50
N LEU A 22 -19.38 32.23 -17.70
CA LEU A 22 -19.29 30.84 -18.15
C LEU A 22 -17.84 30.40 -18.33
N VAL A 23 -16.98 31.23 -18.92
CA VAL A 23 -15.54 30.97 -19.09
C VAL A 23 -14.85 30.93 -17.73
N PHE A 24 -15.18 31.85 -16.82
CA PHE A 24 -14.66 31.81 -15.45
C PHE A 24 -15.09 30.54 -14.73
N PHE A 25 -16.36 30.15 -14.83
CA PHE A 25 -16.90 28.94 -14.22
C PHE A 25 -16.30 27.66 -14.81
N THR A 26 -16.14 27.58 -16.13
CA THR A 26 -15.50 26.43 -16.79
C THR A 26 -14.01 26.38 -16.48
N ALA A 27 -13.30 27.50 -16.48
CA ALA A 27 -11.91 27.54 -16.04
C ALA A 27 -11.79 27.11 -14.56
N TRP A 28 -12.69 27.57 -13.69
CA TRP A 28 -12.72 27.14 -12.29
C TRP A 28 -12.96 25.64 -12.14
N MET A 29 -13.94 25.10 -12.86
CA MET A 29 -14.23 23.66 -12.89
C MET A 29 -13.10 22.83 -13.50
N LEU A 30 -12.25 23.40 -14.36
CA LEU A 30 -11.14 22.66 -14.99
C LEU A 30 -9.84 22.76 -14.19
N PHE A 31 -9.55 23.93 -13.60
CA PHE A 31 -8.28 24.18 -12.90
C PHE A 31 -8.37 23.97 -11.38
N LEU A 32 -9.52 24.19 -10.76
CA LEU A 32 -9.71 23.98 -9.32
C LEU A 32 -10.48 22.70 -8.99
N ASP A 33 -11.42 22.27 -9.85
CA ASP A 33 -12.23 21.08 -9.57
C ASP A 33 -11.54 19.82 -10.14
N ASN A 34 -10.68 19.22 -9.33
CA ASN A 34 -10.42 17.77 -9.26
C ASN A 34 -10.01 16.97 -10.52
N TYR A 35 -9.87 17.54 -11.72
CA TYR A 35 -9.42 16.79 -12.90
C TYR A 35 -7.88 16.78 -12.99
N SER A 36 -7.23 16.49 -11.87
CA SER A 36 -5.79 16.32 -11.85
C SER A 36 -5.47 14.90 -12.30
N TYR A 37 -4.78 14.78 -13.44
CA TYR A 37 -4.08 13.54 -13.82
C TYR A 37 -3.19 13.00 -12.68
N PHE A 38 -2.72 13.88 -11.79
CA PHE A 38 -1.97 13.52 -10.60
C PHE A 38 -2.80 12.72 -9.58
N ASP A 39 -4.09 13.07 -9.43
CA ASP A 39 -4.97 12.39 -8.48
C ASP A 39 -5.24 10.96 -8.94
N HIS A 40 -5.46 10.74 -10.24
CA HIS A 40 -5.59 9.38 -10.77
C HIS A 40 -4.32 8.57 -10.55
N ARG A 41 -3.13 9.13 -10.81
CA ARG A 41 -1.87 8.41 -10.55
C ARG A 41 -1.66 8.08 -9.08
N PHE A 42 -2.06 8.97 -8.18
CA PHE A 42 -2.01 8.73 -6.74
C PHE A 42 -3.01 7.66 -6.29
N LEU A 43 -4.22 7.67 -6.86
CA LEU A 43 -5.23 6.64 -6.62
C LEU A 43 -4.78 5.28 -7.17
N ASP A 44 -4.26 5.22 -8.39
CA ASP A 44 -3.72 4.00 -9.01
C ASP A 44 -2.61 3.39 -8.14
N LYS A 45 -1.69 4.23 -7.65
CA LYS A 45 -0.63 3.75 -6.74
C LYS A 45 -1.20 3.17 -5.44
N GLN A 46 -2.23 3.79 -4.87
CA GLN A 46 -2.90 3.26 -3.68
C GLN A 46 -3.63 1.94 -3.97
N ILE A 47 -4.21 1.81 -5.17
CA ILE A 47 -4.85 0.57 -5.62
C ILE A 47 -3.81 -0.54 -5.72
N ASP A 48 -2.68 -0.28 -6.39
CA ASP A 48 -1.59 -1.25 -6.53
C ASP A 48 -1.06 -1.69 -5.16
N GLU A 49 -0.80 -0.74 -4.25
CA GLU A 49 -0.35 -1.03 -2.89
C GLU A 49 -1.37 -1.88 -2.11
N LEU A 50 -2.66 -1.62 -2.29
CA LEU A 50 -3.72 -2.38 -1.63
C LEU A 50 -3.85 -3.80 -2.20
N GLU A 51 -3.70 -3.96 -3.52
CA GLU A 51 -3.73 -5.27 -4.19
C GLU A 51 -2.50 -6.12 -3.82
N ASP A 52 -1.33 -5.51 -3.73
CA ASP A 52 -0.09 -6.16 -3.28
C ASP A 52 -0.22 -6.64 -1.82
N ASN A 53 -0.71 -5.77 -0.93
CA ASN A 53 -0.96 -6.11 0.47
C ASN A 53 -1.98 -7.26 0.59
N LYS A 54 -3.06 -7.20 -0.19
CA LYS A 54 -4.07 -8.26 -0.24
C LYS A 54 -3.47 -9.58 -0.67
N THR A 55 -2.65 -9.59 -1.73
CA THR A 55 -1.96 -10.80 -2.19
C THR A 55 -1.05 -11.37 -1.10
N TYR A 56 -0.22 -10.51 -0.49
CA TYR A 56 0.67 -10.90 0.60
C TYR A 56 -0.08 -11.57 1.76
N TYR A 57 -1.15 -10.95 2.26
CA TYR A 57 -1.92 -11.52 3.37
C TYR A 57 -2.65 -12.81 2.96
N GLN A 58 -3.12 -12.93 1.72
CA GLN A 58 -3.73 -14.17 1.24
C GLN A 58 -2.72 -15.34 1.21
N GLU A 59 -1.48 -15.07 0.81
CA GLU A 59 -0.41 -16.07 0.83
C GLU A 59 -0.02 -16.47 2.25
N GLU A 60 0.15 -15.50 3.16
CA GLU A 60 0.43 -15.77 4.57
C GLU A 60 -0.68 -16.59 5.22
N ILE A 61 -1.95 -16.22 5.02
CA ILE A 61 -3.10 -17.00 5.53
C ILE A 61 -3.09 -18.43 4.99
N LYS A 62 -2.71 -18.63 3.72
CA LYS A 62 -2.60 -19.96 3.12
C LYS A 62 -1.46 -20.74 3.78
N ASN A 63 -0.34 -20.09 4.06
CA ASN A 63 0.80 -20.70 4.73
C ASN A 63 0.45 -21.11 6.17
N ASP A 64 -0.15 -20.20 6.93
CA ASP A 64 -0.61 -20.44 8.29
C ASP A 64 -1.64 -21.55 8.38
N LYS A 65 -2.58 -21.62 7.43
CA LYS A 65 -3.52 -22.75 7.36
C LYS A 65 -2.81 -24.09 7.17
N ARG A 66 -1.68 -24.14 6.44
CA ARG A 66 -0.85 -25.36 6.35
C ARG A 66 -0.17 -25.66 7.67
N HIS A 67 0.46 -24.67 8.30
CA HIS A 67 1.10 -24.84 9.61
C HIS A 67 0.10 -25.29 10.68
N ILE A 68 -1.10 -24.70 10.74
CA ILE A 68 -2.16 -25.12 11.66
C ILE A 68 -2.57 -26.59 11.41
N LYS A 69 -2.61 -27.02 10.15
CA LYS A 69 -2.91 -28.42 9.82
C LYS A 69 -1.80 -29.35 10.30
N GLU A 70 -0.54 -28.94 10.20
CA GLU A 70 0.61 -29.68 10.72
C GLU A 70 0.59 -29.73 12.26
N LEU A 71 0.23 -28.63 12.92
CA LEU A 71 0.06 -28.54 14.38
C LEU A 71 -1.14 -29.36 14.92
N LYS A 72 -2.00 -29.93 14.07
CA LYS A 72 -2.97 -30.95 14.52
C LYS A 72 -2.30 -32.28 14.84
N ASN A 73 -1.09 -32.51 14.34
CA ASN A 73 -0.30 -33.68 14.67
C ASN A 73 0.54 -33.39 15.92
N ILE A 74 0.31 -34.15 17.00
CA ILE A 74 1.01 -34.04 18.28
C ILE A 74 2.54 -34.12 18.10
N GLU A 75 3.02 -34.93 17.16
CA GLU A 75 4.45 -35.09 16.88
C GLU A 75 5.08 -33.79 16.32
N TYR A 76 4.37 -33.11 15.43
CA TYR A 76 4.80 -31.81 14.89
C TYR A 76 4.75 -30.72 15.96
N VAL A 77 3.75 -30.73 16.83
CA VAL A 77 3.65 -29.79 17.96
C VAL A 77 4.82 -29.97 18.93
N GLU A 78 5.12 -31.22 19.31
CA GLU A 78 6.24 -31.53 20.21
C GLU A 78 7.56 -31.11 19.57
N LYS A 79 7.77 -31.40 18.29
CA LYS A 79 8.96 -30.97 17.54
C LYS A 79 9.10 -29.44 17.52
N TYR A 80 8.02 -28.72 17.19
CA TYR A 80 8.02 -27.27 17.13
C TYR A 80 8.31 -26.64 18.51
N ALA A 81 7.68 -27.15 19.57
CA ALA A 81 7.91 -26.70 20.94
C ALA A 81 9.36 -26.93 21.40
N ARG A 82 9.97 -28.05 21.01
CA ARG A 82 11.37 -28.37 21.30
C ARG A 82 12.35 -27.50 20.51
N GLU A 83 12.12 -27.27 19.22
CA GLU A 83 13.04 -26.52 18.35
C GLU A 83 12.97 -25.00 18.54
N LYS A 84 11.77 -24.44 18.73
CA LYS A 84 11.57 -22.99 18.85
C LYS A 84 11.61 -22.47 20.28
N TYR A 85 11.10 -23.27 21.22
CA TYR A 85 10.91 -22.83 22.60
C TYR A 85 11.71 -23.65 23.61
N TYR A 86 12.51 -24.63 23.16
CA TYR A 86 13.31 -25.50 24.01
C TYR A 86 12.48 -26.13 25.15
N MET A 87 11.22 -26.49 24.87
CA MET A 87 10.37 -27.14 25.86
C MET A 87 10.85 -28.57 26.13
N LYS A 88 10.80 -29.01 27.39
CA LYS A 88 11.12 -30.37 27.84
C LYS A 88 10.04 -30.96 28.72
N LYS A 89 10.03 -32.28 28.84
CA LYS A 89 9.28 -33.00 29.88
C LYS A 89 10.07 -32.95 31.19
N ASP A 90 9.38 -33.08 32.32
CA ASP A 90 10.01 -33.09 33.65
C ASP A 90 11.01 -34.25 33.83
N SER A 91 10.86 -35.32 33.04
CA SER A 91 11.74 -36.49 33.03
C SER A 91 12.94 -36.38 32.08
N GLU A 92 13.20 -35.20 31.50
CA GLU A 92 14.23 -34.99 30.48
C GLU A 92 15.11 -33.78 30.81
N ASP A 93 16.38 -33.82 30.39
CA ASP A 93 17.33 -32.72 30.49
C ASP A 93 17.79 -32.26 29.10
N ILE A 94 17.74 -30.94 28.87
CA ILE A 94 18.17 -30.31 27.62
C ILE A 94 19.62 -29.85 27.80
N TYR A 95 20.49 -30.27 26.89
CA TYR A 95 21.86 -29.79 26.77
C TYR A 95 21.96 -28.89 25.54
N ILE A 96 22.38 -27.64 25.73
CA ILE A 96 22.72 -26.72 24.64
C ILE A 96 24.23 -26.80 24.46
N ILE A 97 24.68 -27.34 23.32
CA ILE A 97 26.10 -27.44 22.98
C ILE A 97 26.46 -26.23 22.13
N GLU A 98 27.29 -25.36 22.67
CA GLU A 98 27.84 -24.20 21.95
C GLU A 98 29.29 -24.49 21.61
N PHE A 99 29.66 -24.35 20.33
CA PHE A 99 31.05 -24.43 19.90
C PHE A 99 31.67 -23.03 19.93
N GLU A 100 32.95 -22.93 20.29
CA GLU A 100 33.70 -21.67 20.42
C GLU A 100 33.63 -20.75 19.17
N GLY A 101 33.34 -21.33 17.99
CA GLY A 101 33.13 -20.59 16.74
C GLY A 101 31.72 -20.00 16.53
N ASP A 102 30.70 -20.49 17.22
CA ASP A 102 29.30 -20.09 17.00
C ASP A 102 28.92 -18.81 17.78
N SER A 103 29.59 -18.54 18.91
CA SER A 103 29.36 -17.33 19.72
C SER A 103 29.76 -16.04 18.99
N ALA A 104 30.65 -16.12 18.01
CA ALA A 104 31.08 -15.00 17.17
C ALA A 104 30.04 -14.58 16.12
N ILE A 105 29.06 -15.43 15.82
CA ILE A 105 28.02 -15.18 14.81
C ILE A 105 26.78 -14.51 15.43
N LYS A 106 26.48 -14.77 16.71
CA LYS A 106 25.33 -14.18 17.41
C LYS A 106 25.53 -12.74 17.88
N THR A 107 26.76 -12.22 17.84
CA THR A 107 27.12 -10.89 18.35
C THR A 107 27.32 -9.81 17.26
N LYS A 108 27.03 -10.12 16.00
CA LYS A 108 27.13 -9.17 14.88
C LYS A 108 25.77 -8.82 14.27
#